data_AF-A0AAD9KVQ3-F1
#
_entry.id   AF-A0AAD9KVQ3-F1
#
_cell.length_a   1.000
_cell.length_b   1.000
_cell.length_c   1.000
_cell.angle_alpha   90.00
_cell.angle_beta   90.00
_cell.angle_gamma   90.00
#
_symmetry.space_group_name_H-M   'P 1'
#
loop_
_entity.id
_entity.type
_entity.pdbx_description
1 polymer ?
#
loop_
_entity_poly.entity_id
_entity_poly.type
_entity_poly.pdbx_seq_one_letter_code
_entity_poly.pdbx_strand_id
1 'polypeptide(L)'
;MKGALALGKALTKNASLEVLDLSWNGLQAGGGIAIGQSLKTNKSLRVLDLSNNNLTTEAAKAIGIALAKNQTLETIMMGNNPIGHVGVEALLKGIVINVRLRLVGLESCVQDVTIQSDDSIRQKIEEIQSTRDILIMYSSNRPIHCKINRTILAVFERFVEENAERMEDLFNQMDKDHSGDITLEEFKYGLRDFGLRLTSVSTHLWPRRQF
;
A
#
# COMPACT_ATOMS: atom_id res chain seq x y z
N MET A 1 -12.64 24.34 5.09
CA MET A 1 -13.58 23.19 5.10
C MET A 1 -14.68 23.22 4.04
N LYS A 2 -15.20 24.38 3.57
CA LYS A 2 -16.25 24.40 2.52
C LYS A 2 -15.82 23.71 1.21
N GLY A 3 -14.54 23.84 0.84
CA GLY A 3 -13.96 23.18 -0.35
C GLY A 3 -14.05 21.65 -0.30
N ALA A 4 -13.57 21.03 0.77
CA ALA A 4 -13.61 19.56 0.92
C ALA A 4 -15.05 19.00 0.90
N LEU A 5 -16.00 19.71 1.50
CA LEU A 5 -17.42 19.35 1.47
C LEU A 5 -18.02 19.47 0.06
N ALA A 6 -17.67 20.53 -0.67
CA ALA A 6 -18.10 20.71 -2.06
C ALA A 6 -17.50 19.62 -2.97
N LEU A 7 -16.23 19.28 -2.75
CA LEU A 7 -15.55 18.21 -3.46
C LEU A 7 -16.21 16.84 -3.20
N GLY A 8 -16.49 16.49 -1.94
CA GLY A 8 -17.22 15.26 -1.63
C GLY A 8 -18.57 15.19 -2.36
N LYS A 9 -19.34 16.28 -2.37
CA LYS A 9 -20.60 16.35 -3.13
C LYS A 9 -20.40 16.19 -4.64
N ALA A 10 -19.32 16.76 -5.19
CA ALA A 10 -19.00 16.62 -6.61
C ALA A 10 -18.62 15.17 -6.95
N LEU A 11 -17.83 14.50 -6.10
CA LEU A 11 -17.44 13.10 -6.28
C LEU A 11 -18.62 12.13 -6.24
N THR A 12 -19.66 12.42 -5.46
CA THR A 12 -20.90 11.62 -5.47
C THR A 12 -21.59 11.63 -6.83
N LYS A 13 -21.48 12.73 -7.59
CA LYS A 13 -22.12 12.87 -8.91
C LYS A 13 -21.18 12.53 -10.06
N ASN A 14 -19.88 12.58 -9.82
CA ASN A 14 -18.89 12.29 -10.84
C ASN A 14 -18.88 10.78 -11.17
N ALA A 15 -18.96 10.47 -12.45
CA ALA A 15 -19.01 9.09 -12.96
C ALA A 15 -17.86 8.77 -13.92
N SER A 16 -16.87 9.65 -14.08
CA SER A 16 -15.78 9.50 -15.05
C SER A 16 -14.38 9.68 -14.46
N LEU A 17 -14.26 10.27 -13.27
CA LEU A 17 -12.97 10.51 -12.62
C LEU A 17 -12.50 9.20 -12.00
N GLU A 18 -11.35 8.71 -12.47
CA GLU A 18 -10.75 7.45 -12.02
C GLU A 18 -9.59 7.66 -11.05
N VAL A 19 -8.84 8.75 -11.21
CA VAL A 19 -7.66 9.06 -10.39
C VAL A 19 -7.86 10.43 -9.75
N LEU A 20 -7.65 10.50 -8.44
CA LEU A 20 -7.74 11.75 -7.70
C LEU A 20 -6.64 11.82 -6.64
N ASP A 21 -5.79 12.83 -6.76
CA ASP A 21 -4.80 13.19 -5.75
C ASP A 21 -5.31 14.40 -4.95
N LEU A 22 -5.47 14.21 -3.65
CA LEU A 22 -5.78 15.27 -2.69
C LEU A 22 -4.71 15.37 -1.62
N SER A 23 -3.52 14.84 -1.84
CA SER A 23 -2.44 14.92 -0.87
C SER A 23 -2.11 16.38 -0.52
N TRP A 24 -1.68 16.63 0.72
CA TRP A 24 -1.27 17.97 1.17
C TRP A 24 -2.35 19.07 1.11
N ASN A 25 -3.63 18.72 1.21
CA ASN A 25 -4.74 19.69 1.12
C ASN A 25 -5.36 20.06 2.48
N GLY A 26 -4.85 19.53 3.60
CA GLY A 26 -5.36 19.85 4.93
C GLY A 26 -6.86 19.60 5.09
N LEU A 27 -7.36 18.48 4.54
CA LEU A 27 -8.80 18.14 4.57
C LEU A 27 -9.37 18.05 5.99
N GLN A 28 -8.54 17.66 6.97
CA GLN A 28 -8.92 17.45 8.36
C GLN A 28 -10.05 16.41 8.51
N ALA A 29 -10.61 16.29 9.72
CA ALA A 29 -11.70 15.36 10.01
C ALA A 29 -12.92 15.58 9.08
N GLY A 30 -13.34 16.84 8.90
CA GLY A 30 -14.53 17.17 8.12
C GLY A 30 -14.41 16.81 6.64
N GLY A 31 -13.24 17.05 6.04
CA GLY A 31 -12.98 16.67 4.65
C GLY A 31 -12.89 15.16 4.47
N GLY A 32 -12.19 14.45 5.36
CA GLY A 32 -12.12 12.99 5.31
C GLY A 32 -13.49 12.31 5.45
N ILE A 33 -14.37 12.83 6.31
CA ILE A 33 -15.76 12.34 6.44
C ILE A 33 -16.55 12.58 5.14
N ALA A 34 -16.40 13.76 4.52
CA ALA A 34 -17.08 14.07 3.26
C ALA A 34 -16.64 13.15 2.12
N ILE A 35 -15.33 12.87 2.03
CA ILE A 35 -14.76 11.91 1.07
C ILE A 35 -15.26 10.49 1.36
N GLY A 36 -15.27 10.06 2.63
CA GLY A 36 -15.86 8.77 3.01
C GLY A 36 -17.33 8.65 2.62
N GLN A 37 -18.12 9.72 2.75
CA GLN A 37 -19.51 9.71 2.30
C GLN A 37 -19.64 9.57 0.78
N SER A 38 -18.81 10.28 0.00
CA SER A 38 -18.85 10.19 -1.46
C SER A 38 -18.42 8.82 -1.99
N LEU A 39 -17.39 8.22 -1.38
CA LEU A 39 -16.88 6.89 -1.74
C LEU A 39 -17.94 5.78 -1.61
N LYS A 40 -18.95 5.91 -0.74
CA LYS A 40 -20.03 4.92 -0.66
C LYS A 40 -20.84 4.79 -1.94
N THR A 41 -20.86 5.82 -2.76
CA THR A 41 -21.74 5.94 -3.94
C THR A 41 -20.98 6.15 -5.24
N ASN A 42 -19.76 6.69 -5.18
CA ASN A 42 -18.92 6.84 -6.35
C ASN A 42 -18.54 5.46 -6.91
N LYS A 43 -18.70 5.31 -8.23
CA LYS A 43 -18.44 4.07 -8.98
C LYS A 43 -17.38 4.25 -10.09
N SER A 44 -16.69 5.38 -10.12
CA SER A 44 -15.68 5.66 -11.16
C SER A 44 -14.27 5.66 -10.58
N LEU A 45 -14.11 6.11 -9.34
CA LEU A 45 -12.81 6.32 -8.74
C LEU A 45 -12.12 4.99 -8.44
N ARG A 46 -10.90 4.85 -8.96
CA ARG A 46 -10.01 3.69 -8.87
C ARG A 46 -8.82 3.99 -7.96
N VAL A 47 -8.27 5.20 -8.03
CA VAL A 47 -7.11 5.64 -7.26
C VAL A 47 -7.44 6.92 -6.50
N LEU A 48 -7.18 6.92 -5.20
CA LEU A 48 -7.36 8.09 -4.34
C LEU A 48 -6.17 8.29 -3.41
N ASP A 49 -5.53 9.46 -3.49
CA ASP A 49 -4.51 9.88 -2.54
C ASP A 49 -5.08 10.92 -1.55
N LEU A 50 -5.01 10.61 -0.26
CA LEU A 50 -5.39 11.46 0.86
C LEU A 50 -4.22 11.66 1.83
N SER A 51 -2.98 11.44 1.40
CA SER A 51 -1.80 11.56 2.26
C SER A 51 -1.58 12.99 2.73
N ASN A 52 -0.99 13.20 3.91
CA ASN A 52 -0.68 14.54 4.44
C ASN A 52 -1.89 15.50 4.52
N ASN A 53 -3.04 15.02 4.99
CA ASN A 53 -4.28 15.80 5.07
C ASN A 53 -4.77 16.08 6.49
N ASN A 54 -3.97 15.74 7.49
CA ASN A 54 -4.34 15.83 8.90
C ASN A 54 -5.66 15.10 9.22
N LEU A 55 -5.87 13.94 8.58
CA LEU A 55 -7.05 13.10 8.82
C LEU A 55 -7.00 12.50 10.22
N THR A 56 -8.12 12.58 10.94
CA THR A 56 -8.25 12.05 12.30
C THR A 56 -8.82 10.63 12.31
N THR A 57 -8.84 10.02 13.49
CA THR A 57 -9.51 8.73 13.77
C THR A 57 -10.94 8.67 13.19
N GLU A 58 -11.71 9.76 13.30
CA GLU A 58 -13.11 9.87 12.87
C GLU A 58 -13.22 9.82 11.35
N ALA A 59 -12.33 10.53 10.65
CA ALA A 59 -12.24 10.47 9.20
C ALA A 59 -11.91 9.05 8.74
N ALA A 60 -10.92 8.39 9.37
CA ALA A 60 -10.55 7.02 9.05
C ALA A 60 -11.69 6.01 9.29
N LYS A 61 -12.45 6.15 10.38
CA LYS A 61 -13.67 5.35 10.62
C LYS A 61 -14.70 5.54 9.50
N ALA A 62 -14.95 6.78 9.10
CA ALA A 62 -15.89 7.07 8.02
C ALA A 62 -15.45 6.47 6.67
N ILE A 63 -14.15 6.56 6.37
CA ILE A 63 -13.53 5.98 5.18
C ILE A 63 -13.60 4.45 5.25
N GLY A 64 -13.29 3.81 6.38
CA GLY A 64 -13.36 2.35 6.53
C GLY A 64 -14.76 1.79 6.25
N ILE A 65 -15.80 2.45 6.76
CA ILE A 65 -17.20 2.10 6.46
C ILE A 65 -17.50 2.28 4.96
N ALA A 66 -16.92 3.28 4.32
CA ALA A 66 -17.09 3.53 2.90
C ALA A 66 -16.39 2.46 2.04
N LEU A 67 -15.16 2.10 2.39
CA LEU A 67 -14.39 1.05 1.73
C LEU A 67 -15.14 -0.28 1.75
N ALA A 68 -15.76 -0.65 2.88
CA ALA A 68 -16.57 -1.87 2.95
C ALA A 68 -17.71 -1.94 1.91
N LYS A 69 -18.21 -0.80 1.44
CA LYS A 69 -19.32 -0.70 0.47
C LYS A 69 -18.85 -0.39 -0.94
N ASN A 70 -17.74 0.31 -1.08
CA ASN A 70 -17.24 0.72 -2.38
C ASN A 70 -16.72 -0.50 -3.16
N GLN A 71 -17.10 -0.61 -4.43
CA GLN A 71 -16.74 -1.75 -5.29
C GLN A 71 -15.84 -1.36 -6.47
N THR A 72 -15.27 -0.15 -6.43
CA THR A 72 -14.51 0.45 -7.53
C THR A 72 -13.19 1.04 -7.09
N LEU A 73 -12.89 1.23 -5.82
CA LEU A 73 -11.59 1.74 -5.42
C LEU A 73 -10.58 0.57 -5.39
N GLU A 74 -9.45 0.75 -6.05
CA GLU A 74 -8.34 -0.19 -6.12
C GLU A 74 -7.15 0.26 -5.28
N THR A 75 -6.89 1.57 -5.28
CA THR A 75 -5.78 2.17 -4.54
C THR A 75 -6.28 3.28 -3.64
N ILE A 76 -5.88 3.24 -2.37
CA ILE A 76 -6.07 4.35 -1.44
C ILE A 76 -4.78 4.63 -0.66
N MET A 77 -4.28 5.85 -0.76
CA MET A 77 -3.14 6.32 0.03
C MET A 77 -3.66 7.25 1.13
N MET A 78 -3.28 7.00 2.38
CA MET A 78 -3.64 7.82 3.53
C MET A 78 -2.43 8.07 4.43
N GLY A 79 -1.22 7.93 3.90
CA GLY A 79 0.01 8.08 4.67
C GLY A 79 0.16 9.47 5.30
N ASN A 80 0.96 9.56 6.36
CA ASN A 80 1.26 10.80 7.06
C ASN A 80 0.00 11.55 7.53
N ASN A 81 -0.95 10.81 8.11
CA ASN A 81 -2.14 11.36 8.76
C ASN A 81 -2.23 10.90 10.21
N PRO A 82 -2.60 11.75 11.18
CA PRO A 82 -2.75 11.37 12.59
C PRO A 82 -4.04 10.56 12.84
N ILE A 83 -4.14 9.39 12.20
CA ILE A 83 -5.30 8.50 12.24
C ILE A 83 -5.35 7.71 13.57
N GLY A 84 -4.18 7.36 14.10
CA GLY A 84 -4.04 6.55 15.31
C GLY A 84 -4.45 5.08 15.13
N HIS A 85 -4.08 4.22 16.09
CA HIS A 85 -4.36 2.78 15.99
C HIS A 85 -5.85 2.46 15.84
N VAL A 86 -6.72 3.12 16.61
CA VAL A 86 -8.18 2.90 16.55
C VAL A 86 -8.72 3.19 15.16
N GLY A 87 -8.20 4.22 14.49
CA GLY A 87 -8.59 4.57 13.13
C GLY A 87 -8.08 3.54 12.12
N VAL A 88 -6.84 3.09 12.25
CA VAL A 88 -6.26 2.01 11.41
C VAL A 88 -7.05 0.71 11.57
N GLU A 89 -7.38 0.30 12.79
CA GLU A 89 -8.21 -0.90 13.00
C GLU A 89 -9.58 -0.79 12.34
N ALA A 90 -10.20 0.39 12.37
CA ALA A 90 -11.47 0.62 11.68
C ALA A 90 -11.33 0.55 10.15
N LEU A 91 -10.21 1.04 9.60
CA LEU A 91 -9.88 0.90 8.19
C LEU A 91 -9.71 -0.57 7.81
N LEU A 92 -8.95 -1.33 8.59
CA LEU A 92 -8.71 -2.76 8.35
C LEU A 92 -10.02 -3.56 8.31
N LYS A 93 -10.98 -3.27 9.21
CA LYS A 93 -12.32 -3.89 9.17
C LYS A 93 -13.04 -3.64 7.85
N GLY A 94 -12.90 -2.44 7.27
CA GLY A 94 -13.45 -2.12 5.95
C GLY A 94 -12.70 -2.81 4.81
N ILE A 95 -11.37 -2.87 4.91
CA ILE A 95 -10.48 -3.51 3.94
C ILE A 95 -10.73 -5.02 3.87
N VAL A 96 -11.00 -5.70 4.98
CA VAL A 96 -11.35 -7.13 5.00
C VAL A 96 -12.58 -7.42 4.13
N ILE A 97 -13.59 -6.55 4.20
CA ILE A 97 -14.85 -6.72 3.45
C ILE A 97 -14.66 -6.34 1.97
N ASN A 98 -13.80 -5.36 1.68
CA ASN A 98 -13.58 -4.88 0.33
C ASN A 98 -12.69 -5.85 -0.48
N VAL A 99 -13.23 -6.40 -1.57
CA VAL A 99 -12.53 -7.35 -2.45
C VAL A 99 -11.80 -6.69 -3.64
N ARG A 100 -11.93 -5.37 -3.79
CA ARG A 100 -11.46 -4.60 -4.96
C ARG A 100 -10.14 -3.88 -4.71
N LEU A 101 -9.90 -3.45 -3.47
CA LEU A 101 -8.64 -2.84 -3.08
C LEU A 101 -7.47 -3.79 -3.33
N ARG A 102 -6.42 -3.25 -3.93
CA ARG A 102 -5.14 -3.89 -4.24
C ARG A 102 -3.99 -3.20 -3.52
N LEU A 103 -4.08 -1.89 -3.31
CA LEU A 103 -3.03 -1.11 -2.67
C LEU A 103 -3.61 -0.17 -1.61
N VAL A 104 -3.05 -0.23 -0.40
CA VAL A 104 -3.43 0.63 0.72
C VAL A 104 -2.17 1.21 1.37
N GLY A 105 -2.01 2.52 1.33
CA GLY A 105 -0.93 3.23 2.03
C GLY A 105 -1.37 3.74 3.40
N LEU A 106 -0.78 3.21 4.47
CA LEU A 106 -1.00 3.58 5.88
C LEU A 106 0.31 3.95 6.59
N GLU A 107 1.27 4.49 5.84
CA GLU A 107 2.58 4.88 6.34
C GLU A 107 2.49 6.04 7.32
N SER A 108 3.23 5.98 8.43
CA SER A 108 3.29 7.06 9.42
C SER A 108 1.91 7.51 9.95
N CYS A 109 0.90 6.62 9.92
CA CYS A 109 -0.47 6.94 10.35
C CYS A 109 -0.67 6.89 11.87
N VAL A 110 0.34 6.38 12.58
CA VAL A 110 0.29 6.03 13.99
C VAL A 110 1.56 6.55 14.66
N GLN A 111 1.42 7.59 15.48
CA GLN A 111 2.56 8.27 16.12
C GLN A 111 2.77 7.83 17.58
N ASP A 112 1.70 7.56 18.33
CA ASP A 112 1.76 7.21 19.76
C ASP A 112 1.04 5.89 20.05
N VAL A 113 1.73 4.76 19.83
CA VAL A 113 1.15 3.43 20.02
C VAL A 113 2.01 2.53 20.89
N THR A 114 1.35 1.85 21.82
CA THR A 114 1.94 0.80 22.64
C THR A 114 2.41 -0.36 21.76
N ILE A 115 3.44 -1.09 22.22
CA ILE A 115 4.02 -2.23 21.46
C ILE A 115 2.92 -3.23 21.07
N GLN A 116 2.05 -3.54 22.02
CA GLN A 116 0.98 -4.52 21.86
C GLN A 116 -0.05 -4.13 20.79
N SER A 117 -0.41 -2.85 20.69
CA SER A 117 -1.36 -2.39 19.68
C SER A 117 -0.75 -2.38 18.27
N ASP A 118 0.54 -2.07 18.14
CA ASP A 118 1.24 -2.13 16.84
C ASP A 118 1.34 -3.58 16.34
N ASP A 119 1.74 -4.50 17.21
CA ASP A 119 1.88 -5.92 16.87
C ASP A 119 0.53 -6.53 16.44
N SER A 120 -0.57 -6.15 17.11
CA SER A 120 -1.91 -6.59 16.73
C SER A 120 -2.33 -6.07 15.36
N ILE A 121 -2.00 -4.82 15.02
CA ILE A 121 -2.26 -4.25 13.68
C ILE A 121 -1.45 -5.00 12.62
N ARG A 122 -0.16 -5.23 12.87
CA ARG A 122 0.74 -5.95 11.95
C ARG A 122 0.24 -7.37 11.70
N GLN A 123 -0.14 -8.09 12.75
CA GLN A 123 -0.70 -9.43 12.61
C GLN A 123 -1.97 -9.46 11.75
N LYS A 124 -2.90 -8.51 11.95
CA LYS A 124 -4.10 -8.39 11.12
C LYS A 124 -3.77 -8.07 9.66
N ILE A 125 -2.78 -7.21 9.42
CA ILE A 125 -2.32 -6.89 8.07
C ILE A 125 -1.74 -8.13 7.39
N GLU A 126 -0.88 -8.88 8.06
CA GLU A 126 -0.31 -10.12 7.54
C GLU A 126 -1.39 -11.15 7.19
N GLU A 127 -2.40 -11.32 8.06
CA GLU A 127 -3.55 -12.19 7.81
C GLU A 127 -4.31 -11.75 6.54
N ILE A 128 -4.60 -10.45 6.38
CA ILE A 128 -5.30 -9.91 5.21
C ILE A 128 -4.48 -10.14 3.93
N GLN A 129 -3.18 -9.85 3.95
CA GLN A 129 -2.31 -10.05 2.78
C GLN A 129 -2.10 -11.54 2.45
N SER A 130 -2.21 -12.44 3.42
CA SER A 130 -2.13 -13.89 3.19
C SER A 130 -3.39 -14.47 2.52
N THR A 131 -4.55 -13.83 2.74
CA THR A 131 -5.85 -14.32 2.25
C THR A 131 -6.17 -13.81 0.85
N ARG A 132 -5.61 -12.68 0.43
CA ARG A 132 -5.86 -12.09 -0.89
C ARG A 132 -4.67 -11.26 -1.37
N ASP A 133 -4.59 -11.10 -2.69
CA ASP A 133 -3.61 -10.26 -3.36
C ASP A 133 -3.91 -8.77 -3.10
N ILE A 134 -3.41 -8.27 -1.97
CA ILE A 134 -3.46 -6.87 -1.55
C ILE A 134 -2.12 -6.52 -0.90
N LEU A 135 -1.62 -5.33 -1.20
CA LEU A 135 -0.48 -4.72 -0.55
C LEU A 135 -0.95 -3.63 0.40
N ILE A 136 -0.68 -3.79 1.69
CA ILE A 136 -0.93 -2.80 2.74
C ILE A 136 0.42 -2.32 3.24
N MET A 137 0.80 -1.11 2.85
CA MET A 137 2.03 -0.46 3.29
C MET A 137 1.77 0.17 4.65
N TYR A 138 2.29 -0.44 5.71
CA TYR A 138 2.16 0.05 7.08
C TYR A 138 3.53 0.23 7.73
N SER A 139 3.88 1.47 8.03
CA SER A 139 5.06 1.84 8.80
C SER A 139 4.62 2.57 10.06
N SER A 140 5.01 2.04 11.22
CA SER A 140 5.04 2.79 12.47
C SER A 140 6.46 3.33 12.67
N ASN A 141 6.64 4.42 13.43
CA ASN A 141 7.95 5.03 13.75
C ASN A 141 8.89 4.12 14.57
N ARG A 142 8.65 2.81 14.60
CA ARG A 142 9.56 1.84 15.19
C ARG A 142 10.66 1.53 14.18
N PRO A 143 11.93 1.39 14.61
CA PRO A 143 12.94 0.78 13.78
C PRO A 143 12.41 -0.58 13.31
N ILE A 144 12.43 -0.77 11.99
CA ILE A 144 11.95 -1.98 11.34
C ILE A 144 12.84 -3.13 11.80
N HIS A 145 12.43 -3.84 12.85
CA HIS A 145 12.88 -5.21 13.05
C HIS A 145 11.91 -6.10 12.30
N CYS A 146 11.98 -6.08 10.97
CA CYS A 146 11.17 -6.99 10.18
C CYS A 146 11.64 -8.41 10.48
N LYS A 147 10.72 -9.25 10.94
CA LYS A 147 10.81 -10.66 10.60
C LYS A 147 10.42 -10.72 9.13
N ILE A 148 11.44 -10.83 8.30
CA ILE A 148 11.39 -10.96 6.84
C ILE A 148 10.23 -11.90 6.47
N ASN A 149 9.13 -11.31 6.01
CA ASN A 149 8.03 -12.07 5.45
C ASN A 149 8.47 -12.54 4.07
N ARG A 150 8.31 -13.83 3.77
CA ARG A 150 8.90 -14.51 2.60
C ARG A 150 8.19 -14.14 1.29
N THR A 151 8.19 -12.86 0.94
CA THR A 151 7.68 -12.35 -0.34
C THR A 151 8.81 -12.39 -1.38
N ILE A 152 8.49 -12.54 -2.66
CA ILE A 152 9.46 -12.39 -3.76
C ILE A 152 10.21 -11.05 -3.63
N LEU A 153 9.53 -9.99 -3.18
CA LEU A 153 10.14 -8.71 -2.89
C LEU A 153 11.21 -8.79 -1.80
N ALA A 154 11.00 -9.54 -0.72
CA ALA A 154 11.99 -9.67 0.35
C ALA A 154 13.20 -10.53 -0.08
N VAL A 155 12.96 -11.53 -0.94
CA VAL A 155 14.05 -12.28 -1.57
C VAL A 155 14.83 -11.37 -2.53
N PHE A 156 14.13 -10.51 -3.27
CA PHE A 156 14.73 -9.57 -4.20
C PHE A 156 15.46 -8.43 -3.48
N GLU A 157 14.91 -7.88 -2.40
CA GLU A 157 15.55 -6.88 -1.54
C GLU A 157 16.80 -7.45 -0.89
N ARG A 158 16.72 -8.65 -0.32
CA ARG A 158 17.91 -9.34 0.21
C ARG A 158 18.96 -9.57 -0.87
N PHE A 159 18.53 -9.95 -2.07
CA PHE A 159 19.43 -10.12 -3.20
C PHE A 159 20.05 -8.79 -3.64
N VAL A 160 19.29 -7.69 -3.64
CA VAL A 160 19.81 -6.34 -3.85
C VAL A 160 20.86 -6.09 -2.76
N GLU A 161 20.54 -6.18 -1.47
CA GLU A 161 21.51 -6.01 -0.37
C GLU A 161 22.79 -6.85 -0.51
N GLU A 162 22.68 -8.08 -1.01
CA GLU A 162 23.83 -8.99 -1.21
C GLU A 162 24.67 -8.64 -2.46
N ASN A 163 24.10 -7.96 -3.47
CA ASN A 163 24.76 -7.72 -4.76
C ASN A 163 24.94 -6.22 -5.12
N ALA A 164 24.18 -5.32 -4.50
CA ALA A 164 24.14 -3.88 -4.74
C ALA A 164 23.58 -3.15 -3.50
N GLU A 165 24.33 -2.21 -2.92
CA GLU A 165 23.89 -1.47 -1.73
C GLU A 165 22.58 -0.69 -1.93
N ARG A 166 22.23 -0.35 -3.19
CA ARG A 166 20.98 0.30 -3.58
C ARG A 166 20.37 -0.34 -4.83
N MET A 167 19.04 -0.29 -4.91
CA MET A 167 18.29 -0.77 -6.09
C MET A 167 18.66 -0.01 -7.37
N GLU A 168 18.97 1.28 -7.25
CA GLU A 168 19.46 2.12 -8.34
C GLU A 168 20.81 1.63 -8.87
N ASP A 169 21.72 1.21 -7.99
CA ASP A 169 23.03 0.69 -8.39
C ASP A 169 22.90 -0.66 -9.11
N LEU A 170 21.96 -1.50 -8.67
CA LEU A 170 21.65 -2.75 -9.35
C LEU A 170 21.15 -2.49 -10.79
N PHE A 171 20.22 -1.54 -10.94
CA PHE A 171 19.66 -1.18 -12.24
C PHE A 171 20.70 -0.54 -13.16
N ASN A 172 21.56 0.33 -12.63
CA ASN A 172 22.68 0.90 -13.39
C ASN A 172 23.72 -0.17 -13.80
N GLN A 173 23.89 -1.24 -13.03
CA GLN A 173 24.76 -2.37 -13.41
C GLN A 173 24.13 -3.26 -14.50
N MET A 174 22.80 -3.35 -14.53
CA MET A 174 22.07 -4.09 -15.58
C MET A 174 21.99 -3.29 -16.89
N ASP A 175 21.93 -1.97 -16.79
CA ASP A 175 21.96 -1.01 -17.90
C ASP A 175 23.40 -0.89 -18.46
N LYS A 176 23.78 -1.85 -19.31
CA LYS A 176 25.13 -1.90 -19.91
C LYS A 176 25.32 -0.85 -21.00
N ASP A 177 24.24 -0.35 -21.59
CA ASP A 177 24.30 0.67 -22.62
C ASP A 177 24.20 2.10 -22.07
N HIS A 178 23.96 2.24 -20.76
CA HIS A 178 23.82 3.50 -20.02
C HIS A 178 22.73 4.39 -20.62
N SER A 179 21.69 3.77 -21.17
CA SER A 179 20.54 4.48 -21.76
C SER A 179 19.62 5.08 -20.70
N GLY A 180 19.69 4.59 -19.46
CA GLY A 180 18.78 4.92 -18.36
C GLY A 180 17.47 4.12 -18.38
N ASP A 181 17.26 3.27 -19.38
CA ASP A 181 16.12 2.37 -19.51
C ASP A 181 16.60 0.92 -19.54
N ILE A 182 15.94 0.02 -18.81
CA ILE A 182 16.32 -1.40 -18.79
C ILE A 182 15.39 -2.18 -19.71
N THR A 183 15.95 -2.74 -20.78
CA THR A 183 15.21 -3.63 -21.66
C THR A 183 14.94 -4.99 -20.99
N LEU A 184 13.93 -5.70 -21.47
CA LEU A 184 13.59 -7.04 -20.96
C LEU A 184 14.77 -8.02 -21.06
N GLU A 185 15.63 -7.87 -22.07
CA GLU A 185 16.80 -8.72 -22.24
C GLU A 185 17.91 -8.34 -21.25
N GLU A 186 18.21 -7.06 -21.07
CA GLU A 186 19.15 -6.59 -20.03
C GLU A 186 18.72 -7.03 -18.64
N PHE A 187 17.43 -6.96 -18.35
CA PHE A 187 16.89 -7.46 -17.09
C PHE A 187 17.10 -8.98 -16.93
N LYS A 188 16.80 -9.78 -17.96
CA LYS A 188 17.01 -11.24 -17.92
C LYS A 188 18.49 -11.61 -17.79
N TYR A 189 19.37 -10.93 -18.54
CA TYR A 189 20.81 -11.17 -18.51
C TYR A 189 21.41 -10.71 -17.18
N GLY A 190 21.00 -9.55 -16.67
CA GLY A 190 21.36 -9.04 -15.36
C GLY A 190 21.05 -10.08 -14.28
N LEU A 191 19.81 -10.56 -14.23
CA LEU A 191 19.42 -11.59 -13.25
C LEU A 191 20.25 -12.89 -13.38
N ARG A 192 20.63 -13.29 -14.61
CA ARG A 192 21.51 -14.45 -14.82
C ARG A 192 22.94 -14.20 -14.33
N ASP A 193 23.48 -13.00 -14.54
CA ASP A 193 24.84 -12.61 -14.16
C ASP A 193 25.00 -12.68 -12.62
N PHE A 194 23.96 -12.24 -11.91
CA PHE A 194 23.86 -12.38 -10.46
C PHE A 194 23.40 -13.78 -9.97
N GLY A 195 23.37 -14.78 -10.86
CA GLY A 195 23.15 -16.19 -10.49
C GLY A 195 21.69 -16.64 -10.35
N LEU A 196 20.70 -15.79 -10.62
CA LEU A 196 19.28 -16.16 -10.64
C LEU A 196 18.92 -16.76 -12.00
N ARG A 197 18.94 -18.09 -12.11
CA ARG A 197 18.45 -18.80 -13.30
C ARG A 197 16.93 -18.75 -13.37
N LEU A 198 16.39 -17.81 -14.13
CA LEU A 198 15.00 -17.86 -14.59
C LEU A 198 14.86 -19.00 -15.62
N THR A 199 14.56 -20.22 -15.18
CA THR A 199 14.19 -21.31 -16.07
C THR A 199 12.73 -21.15 -16.50
N SER A 200 12.45 -21.34 -17.78
CA SER A 200 11.11 -21.21 -18.38
C SER A 200 10.12 -22.33 -17.98
N VAL A 201 10.46 -23.16 -17.00
CA VAL A 201 9.64 -24.31 -16.60
C VAL A 201 9.60 -24.38 -15.08
N SER A 202 8.38 -24.30 -14.54
CA SER A 202 8.04 -24.70 -13.17
C SER A 202 8.41 -26.17 -12.97
N THR A 203 9.51 -26.46 -12.29
CA THR A 203 9.72 -27.71 -11.54
C THR A 203 10.90 -27.57 -10.58
N HIS A 204 10.61 -27.74 -9.29
CA HIS A 204 11.57 -28.04 -8.21
C HIS A 204 12.48 -26.91 -7.68
N LEU A 205 11.90 -25.94 -6.95
CA LEU A 205 12.62 -25.20 -5.91
C LEU A 205 11.95 -25.42 -4.55
N TRP A 206 12.09 -26.64 -4.00
CA TRP A 206 12.13 -26.83 -2.56
C TRP A 206 12.79 -28.18 -2.24
N PRO A 207 13.85 -28.24 -1.42
CA PRO A 207 14.26 -29.48 -0.79
C PRO A 207 13.18 -29.88 0.22
N ARG A 208 12.57 -31.06 0.02
CA ARG A 208 11.80 -31.71 1.09
C ARG A 208 12.75 -31.97 2.25
N ARG A 209 12.57 -31.31 3.39
CA ARG A 209 13.22 -31.74 4.63
C ARG A 209 12.43 -32.91 5.20
N GLN A 210 13.09 -34.07 5.25
CA GLN A 210 12.69 -35.18 6.11
C GLN A 210 13.07 -34.86 7.56
N PHE A 211 12.22 -35.38 8.46
CA PHE A 211 12.20 -35.35 9.92
C PHE A 211 11.66 -34.07 10.56
#